data_AF-A0A426ZYK3-F1
#
_entry.id   AF-A0A426ZYK3-F1
#
_cell.length_a   1.000
_cell.length_b   1.000
_cell.length_c   1.000
_cell.angle_alpha   90.00
_cell.angle_beta   90.00
_cell.angle_gamma   90.00
#
_symmetry.space_group_name_H-M   'P 1'
#
loop_
_entity.id
_entity.type
_entity.pdbx_description
1 polymer ?
#
loop_
_entity_poly.entity_id
_entity_poly.type
_entity_poly.pdbx_seq_one_letter_code
_entity_poly.pdbx_strand_id
1 'polypeptide(L)'
;MERDFLGLNGDAAVALQVKERSRSFQDSSGPPFLLVSLPPILGIPIPLSRKASLARFVEKRKQRAMKGDDITLKVLYCGICLTDLCTIKNYWRNANYPVIPGHEIVGVVAQVGREVHKFKIGDKVGVGYMAGACRSCDNCRADDENYCPELVRVFNSFYPDGSKTYGGFADTVVVNEHFAVRVPETLPLYKVGPLLCAGITVYTPMKQHGLAQPGKHLGVVGLGGLGHLAVKFGKAFGPLVALLKTHGKIIVVGTSIKPMEISSFDLVSGGKSIVGSMIGGMKVAQEMMEFAGEHSVTPEVEVVRMQDVNLAMERLEKGDVRYRFVVDVANAFHHSRGV
;
A
#
# COMPACT_ATOMS: atom_id res chain seq x y z
N MET A 1 -55.75 -5.67 -10.85
CA MET A 1 -55.26 -4.29 -10.68
C MET A 1 -53.80 -4.40 -10.22
N GLU A 2 -52.95 -5.02 -11.02
CA GLU A 2 -52.12 -4.36 -12.04
C GLU A 2 -51.25 -3.24 -11.46
N ARG A 3 -49.93 -3.50 -11.41
CA ARG A 3 -48.93 -2.69 -12.11
C ARG A 3 -47.63 -3.47 -12.28
N ASP A 4 -47.30 -3.70 -13.53
CA ASP A 4 -46.04 -4.22 -14.06
C ASP A 4 -44.82 -3.35 -13.68
N PHE A 5 -43.65 -3.99 -13.55
CA PHE A 5 -42.39 -3.41 -14.02
C PHE A 5 -41.42 -4.53 -14.45
N LEU A 6 -41.44 -4.76 -15.76
CA LEU A 6 -40.30 -5.02 -16.66
C LEU A 6 -39.15 -5.91 -16.15
N GLY A 7 -39.07 -7.08 -16.77
CA GLY A 7 -37.93 -7.96 -16.69
C GLY A 7 -36.62 -7.34 -17.21
N LEU A 8 -35.53 -7.77 -16.61
CA LEU A 8 -34.22 -7.80 -17.23
C LEU A 8 -33.81 -9.26 -17.35
N ASN A 9 -33.93 -9.74 -18.58
CA ASN A 9 -33.34 -10.98 -19.06
C ASN A 9 -31.81 -10.95 -18.86
N GLY A 10 -31.26 -12.12 -18.51
CA GLY A 10 -30.14 -12.75 -19.22
C GLY A 10 -28.81 -12.00 -19.35
N ASP A 11 -27.79 -12.64 -18.78
CA ASP A 11 -26.40 -12.69 -19.28
C ASP A 11 -25.49 -11.46 -19.09
N ALA A 12 -24.67 -11.51 -18.03
CA ALA A 12 -23.20 -11.47 -18.13
C ALA A 12 -22.55 -11.67 -16.75
N ALA A 13 -22.64 -12.86 -16.19
CA ALA A 13 -21.67 -13.32 -15.20
C ALA A 13 -20.62 -14.13 -15.96
N VAL A 14 -19.45 -13.54 -16.21
CA VAL A 14 -18.29 -14.30 -16.75
C VAL A 14 -17.75 -15.19 -15.64
N ALA A 15 -18.38 -16.35 -15.49
CA ALA A 15 -17.80 -17.51 -14.85
C ALA A 15 -16.80 -18.11 -15.85
N LEU A 16 -15.50 -17.87 -15.65
CA LEU A 16 -14.46 -18.71 -16.25
C LEU A 16 -14.49 -20.05 -15.52
N GLN A 17 -15.35 -20.94 -16.02
CA GLN A 17 -15.40 -22.34 -15.64
C GLN A 17 -14.17 -23.04 -16.21
N VAL A 18 -13.12 -23.21 -15.40
CA VAL A 18 -12.08 -24.20 -15.71
C VAL A 18 -12.73 -25.56 -15.50
N LYS A 19 -13.02 -26.21 -16.64
CA LYS A 19 -13.63 -27.53 -16.70
C LYS A 19 -12.57 -28.57 -16.34
N GLU A 20 -12.51 -28.98 -15.08
CA GLU A 20 -11.98 -30.29 -14.71
C GLU A 20 -13.04 -31.13 -14.00
N ARG A 21 -13.04 -32.41 -14.37
CA ARG A 21 -14.12 -33.37 -14.17
C ARG A 21 -14.46 -33.59 -12.68
N SER A 22 -15.75 -33.54 -12.40
CA SER A 22 -16.51 -34.24 -11.36
C SER A 22 -15.72 -35.09 -10.35
N ARG A 23 -15.66 -34.64 -9.10
CA ARG A 23 -15.85 -35.47 -7.90
C ARG A 23 -16.57 -34.63 -6.85
N SER A 24 -17.65 -35.18 -6.32
CA SER A 24 -18.46 -34.66 -5.23
C SER A 24 -17.58 -34.30 -4.02
N PHE A 25 -17.61 -33.04 -3.59
CA PHE A 25 -16.94 -32.61 -2.36
C PHE A 25 -17.99 -32.36 -1.28
N GLN A 26 -18.14 -33.34 -0.40
CA GLN A 26 -18.82 -33.19 0.89
C GLN A 26 -17.91 -32.41 1.85
N ASP A 27 -18.57 -31.51 2.58
CA ASP A 27 -18.31 -31.03 3.94
C ASP A 27 -16.86 -30.82 4.43
N SER A 28 -16.47 -29.55 4.64
CA SER A 28 -15.31 -29.19 5.46
C SER A 28 -15.58 -27.90 6.24
N SER A 29 -15.49 -28.00 7.57
CA SER A 29 -16.08 -27.16 8.62
C SER A 29 -15.25 -25.93 9.07
N GLY A 30 -14.64 -25.19 8.15
CA GLY A 30 -13.85 -23.99 8.47
C GLY A 30 -14.59 -22.64 8.27
N PRO A 31 -14.43 -21.62 9.17
CA PRO A 31 -15.05 -20.30 8.99
C PRO A 31 -14.31 -19.46 7.91
N PRO A 32 -15.04 -18.71 7.05
CA PRO A 32 -14.50 -17.90 5.96
C PRO A 32 -14.28 -16.43 6.36
N PHE A 33 -13.41 -15.73 5.63
CA PHE A 33 -13.02 -14.34 5.90
C PHE A 33 -13.07 -13.47 4.63
N LEU A 34 -13.05 -12.17 4.82
CA LEU A 34 -13.15 -11.17 3.77
C LEU A 34 -12.18 -10.01 4.00
N LEU A 35 -11.47 -9.59 2.96
CA LEU A 35 -10.67 -8.36 2.92
C LEU A 35 -11.39 -7.29 2.06
N VAL A 36 -11.71 -6.13 2.64
CA VAL A 36 -12.41 -5.04 1.94
C VAL A 36 -11.45 -3.89 1.66
N SER A 37 -11.15 -3.67 0.38
CA SER A 37 -10.65 -2.38 -0.11
C SER A 37 -11.85 -1.59 -0.63
N LEU A 38 -12.30 -0.60 0.15
CA LEU A 38 -13.35 0.32 -0.30
C LEU A 38 -12.84 1.12 -1.52
N PRO A 39 -13.64 1.28 -2.59
CA PRO A 39 -13.32 2.25 -3.62
C PRO A 39 -13.39 3.67 -3.02
N PRO A 40 -12.50 4.61 -3.41
CA PRO A 40 -12.70 6.00 -3.05
C PRO A 40 -14.01 6.49 -3.70
N ILE A 41 -15.00 6.84 -2.89
CA ILE A 41 -16.18 7.55 -3.39
C ILE A 41 -15.76 8.99 -3.67
N LEU A 42 -15.20 9.23 -4.85
CA LEU A 42 -14.97 10.55 -5.44
C LEU A 42 -16.32 11.16 -5.83
N GLY A 43 -17.04 11.70 -4.84
CA GLY A 43 -18.38 12.26 -5.05
C GLY A 43 -18.69 13.49 -4.19
N ILE A 44 -17.68 14.12 -3.58
CA ILE A 44 -17.86 15.41 -2.91
C ILE A 44 -17.32 16.49 -3.85
N PRO A 45 -18.15 17.45 -4.32
CA PRO A 45 -17.64 18.61 -5.04
C PRO A 45 -16.77 19.41 -4.08
N ILE A 46 -15.45 19.31 -4.24
CA ILE A 46 -14.49 20.21 -3.59
C ILE A 46 -14.49 21.49 -4.43
N PRO A 47 -14.58 22.69 -3.83
CA PRO A 47 -14.41 23.93 -4.58
C PRO A 47 -13.05 23.88 -5.29
N LEU A 48 -13.05 24.13 -6.61
CA LEU A 48 -11.84 24.28 -7.41
C LEU A 48 -10.97 25.39 -6.81
N SER A 49 -10.11 25.07 -5.87
CA SER A 49 -9.07 25.99 -5.42
C SER A 49 -7.78 25.19 -5.26
N ARG A 50 -6.86 25.50 -6.19
CA ARG A 50 -5.52 24.94 -6.40
C ARG A 50 -5.51 23.56 -7.09
N LYS A 51 -5.37 23.59 -8.42
CA LYS A 51 -4.74 22.49 -9.16
C LYS A 51 -3.37 22.25 -8.54
N ALA A 52 -3.24 21.24 -7.67
CA ALA A 52 -1.94 20.77 -7.21
C ALA A 52 -1.29 19.99 -8.37
N SER A 53 -0.68 20.70 -9.32
CA SER A 53 0.31 20.09 -10.19
C SER A 53 1.55 19.83 -9.33
N LEU A 54 2.20 18.67 -9.48
CA LEU A 54 3.62 18.56 -9.14
C LEU A 54 4.32 19.51 -10.12
N ALA A 55 4.39 20.80 -9.79
CA ALA A 55 5.35 21.68 -10.43
C ALA A 55 6.69 20.97 -10.33
N ARG A 56 7.52 21.07 -11.38
CA ARG A 56 8.87 20.49 -11.39
C ARG A 56 9.62 21.12 -10.22
N PHE A 57 9.51 20.55 -9.02
CA PHE A 57 10.16 21.02 -7.81
C PHE A 57 11.62 20.56 -7.90
N VAL A 58 12.34 21.14 -8.86
CA VAL A 58 13.80 21.13 -8.92
C VAL A 58 14.28 22.17 -7.92
N GLU A 59 13.88 22.03 -6.66
CA GLU A 59 14.40 22.87 -5.60
C GLU A 59 15.39 22.01 -4.82
N LYS A 60 16.64 22.48 -4.71
CA LYS A 60 17.60 21.91 -3.76
C LYS A 60 16.95 21.99 -2.38
N ARG A 61 16.48 20.85 -1.85
CA ARG A 61 15.97 20.78 -0.49
C ARG A 61 17.12 20.51 0.45
N LYS A 62 17.08 21.16 1.61
CA LYS A 62 17.94 20.81 2.72
C LYS A 62 17.37 19.55 3.35
N GLN A 63 17.87 18.40 2.91
CA GLN A 63 17.69 17.14 3.61
C GLN A 63 18.22 17.27 5.04
N ARG A 64 17.61 16.56 5.99
CA ARG A 64 18.12 16.55 7.36
C ARG A 64 19.55 16.00 7.40
N ALA A 65 20.31 16.44 8.39
CA ALA A 65 21.62 15.87 8.63
C ALA A 65 21.52 14.37 8.94
N MET A 66 22.49 13.62 8.46
CA MET A 66 22.61 12.18 8.68
C MET A 66 23.05 11.92 10.13
N LYS A 67 22.32 11.07 10.84
CA LYS A 67 22.61 10.59 12.19
C LYS A 67 23.47 9.31 12.13
N GLY A 68 23.95 8.85 13.29
CA GLY A 68 24.82 7.69 13.40
C GLY A 68 24.20 6.40 12.87
N ASP A 69 22.88 6.25 13.02
CA ASP A 69 22.08 5.07 12.68
C ASP A 69 21.31 5.22 11.35
N ASP A 70 21.67 6.23 10.55
CA ASP A 70 21.04 6.49 9.27
C ASP A 70 21.77 5.84 8.10
N ILE A 71 21.02 5.56 7.04
CA ILE A 71 21.54 5.26 5.71
C ILE A 71 21.05 6.31 4.71
N THR A 72 21.92 6.67 3.76
CA THR A 72 21.53 7.44 2.57
C THR A 72 21.32 6.47 1.42
N LEU A 73 20.15 6.52 0.80
CA LEU A 73 19.82 5.75 -0.40
C LEU A 73 19.92 6.65 -1.63
N LYS A 74 20.57 6.16 -2.69
CA LYS A 74 20.31 6.63 -4.05
C LYS A 74 19.03 5.95 -4.53
N VAL A 75 17.99 6.74 -4.79
CA VAL A 75 16.70 6.20 -5.20
C VAL A 75 16.77 5.73 -6.65
N LEU A 76 16.33 4.50 -6.90
CA LEU A 76 16.24 3.93 -8.23
C LEU A 76 14.80 4.03 -8.75
N TYR A 77 13.86 3.55 -7.95
CA TYR A 77 12.44 3.50 -8.29
C TYR A 77 11.60 3.96 -7.10
N CYS A 78 10.47 4.59 -7.39
CA CYS A 78 9.47 4.88 -6.38
C CYS A 78 8.06 4.61 -6.91
N GLY A 79 7.29 3.76 -6.22
CA GLY A 79 5.91 3.50 -6.60
C GLY A 79 4.99 4.71 -6.39
N ILE A 80 3.90 4.77 -7.15
CA ILE A 80 2.84 5.77 -6.98
C ILE A 80 1.61 5.09 -6.38
N CYS A 81 1.14 5.61 -5.25
CA CYS A 81 -0.02 5.10 -4.53
C CYS A 81 -1.08 6.20 -4.35
N LEU A 82 -2.32 5.79 -4.12
CA LEU A 82 -3.43 6.72 -3.86
C LEU A 82 -3.16 7.63 -2.66
N THR A 83 -2.41 7.16 -1.66
CA THR A 83 -1.95 7.97 -0.53
C THR A 83 -1.13 9.19 -0.97
N ASP A 84 -0.32 9.08 -2.02
CA ASP A 84 0.44 10.21 -2.55
C ASP A 84 -0.51 11.25 -3.14
N LEU A 85 -1.46 10.83 -3.99
CA LEU A 85 -2.48 11.68 -4.59
C LEU A 85 -3.35 12.36 -3.52
N CYS A 86 -3.84 11.60 -2.55
CA CYS A 86 -4.67 12.10 -1.45
C CYS A 86 -3.94 13.18 -0.65
N THR A 87 -2.64 13.01 -0.43
CA THR A 87 -1.83 13.97 0.31
C THR A 87 -1.56 15.23 -0.49
N ILE A 88 -1.10 15.12 -1.75
CA ILE A 88 -0.77 16.31 -2.57
C ILE A 88 -2.01 17.14 -2.96
N LYS A 89 -3.20 16.53 -2.95
CA LYS A 89 -4.48 17.23 -3.14
C LYS A 89 -5.17 17.60 -1.83
N ASN A 90 -4.53 17.33 -0.70
CA ASN A 90 -5.01 17.66 0.65
C ASN A 90 -6.42 17.11 0.97
N TYR A 91 -6.77 15.92 0.48
CA TYR A 91 -8.09 15.31 0.74
C TYR A 91 -8.35 15.11 2.23
N TRP A 92 -7.30 14.83 3.01
CA TRP A 92 -7.39 14.65 4.47
C TRP A 92 -7.19 15.94 5.27
N ARG A 93 -7.07 17.11 4.60
CA ARG A 93 -6.88 18.43 5.24
C ARG A 93 -5.67 18.50 6.19
N ASN A 94 -4.63 17.71 5.93
CA ASN A 94 -3.42 17.60 6.74
C ASN A 94 -2.12 17.68 5.91
N ALA A 95 -2.19 18.24 4.70
CA ALA A 95 -1.04 18.45 3.85
C ALA A 95 -0.17 19.61 4.38
N ASN A 96 1.05 19.29 4.76
CA ASN A 96 2.09 20.23 5.12
C ASN A 96 2.88 20.57 3.86
N TYR A 97 2.50 21.61 3.13
CA TYR A 97 3.25 22.03 1.93
C TYR A 97 4.59 22.71 2.28
N PRO A 98 5.62 22.65 1.42
CA PRO A 98 5.71 21.82 0.20
C PRO A 98 5.77 20.32 0.54
N VAL A 99 5.12 19.48 -0.26
CA VAL A 99 5.11 18.01 -0.13
C VAL A 99 5.92 17.39 -1.26
N ILE A 100 6.86 16.51 -0.93
CA ILE A 100 7.50 15.60 -1.88
C ILE A 100 6.94 14.21 -1.58
N PRO A 101 6.07 13.64 -2.44
CA PRO A 101 5.45 12.34 -2.18
C PRO A 101 6.41 11.18 -2.45
N GLY A 102 5.91 9.95 -2.30
CA GLY A 102 6.64 8.72 -2.55
C GLY A 102 6.98 8.00 -1.24
N HIS A 103 6.32 6.88 -1.00
CA HIS A 103 6.51 6.01 0.17
C HIS A 103 6.63 4.53 -0.19
N GLU A 104 6.96 4.27 -1.45
CA GLU A 104 7.18 2.97 -2.05
C GLU A 104 8.59 2.96 -2.66
N ILE A 105 9.60 3.27 -1.84
CA ILE A 105 10.95 3.67 -2.27
C ILE A 105 11.86 2.46 -2.41
N VAL A 106 12.58 2.35 -3.52
CA VAL A 106 13.58 1.31 -3.77
C VAL A 106 14.87 1.97 -4.22
N GLY A 107 15.98 1.62 -3.57
CA GLY A 107 17.26 2.26 -3.83
C GLY A 107 18.46 1.38 -3.50
N VAL A 108 19.64 1.99 -3.66
CA VAL A 108 20.92 1.41 -3.28
C VAL A 108 21.55 2.28 -2.20
N VAL A 109 22.08 1.66 -1.16
CA VAL A 109 22.78 2.37 -0.08
C VAL A 109 24.03 3.06 -0.64
N ALA A 110 24.06 4.38 -0.55
CA ALA A 110 25.16 5.23 -1.01
C ALA A 110 26.09 5.65 0.16
N GLN A 111 25.54 5.79 1.36
CA GLN A 111 26.29 6.14 2.57
C GLN A 111 25.65 5.46 3.79
N VAL A 112 26.48 5.09 4.77
CA VAL A 112 26.06 4.54 6.06
C VAL A 112 26.61 5.38 7.20
N GLY A 113 25.81 5.53 8.26
CA GLY A 113 26.22 6.18 9.50
C GLY A 113 27.15 5.27 10.30
N ARG A 114 27.80 5.83 11.33
CA ARG A 114 28.81 5.11 12.11
C ARG A 114 28.25 4.00 12.99
N GLU A 115 26.96 4.06 13.31
CA GLU A 115 26.24 3.12 14.18
C GLU A 115 25.34 2.18 13.37
N VAL A 116 25.44 2.22 12.03
CA VAL A 116 24.69 1.32 11.15
C VAL A 116 25.29 -0.08 11.19
N HIS A 117 24.44 -1.08 11.42
CA HIS A 117 24.86 -2.49 11.47
C HIS A 117 24.08 -3.39 10.49
N LYS A 118 22.89 -2.96 10.07
CA LYS A 118 22.00 -3.71 9.19
C LYS A 118 22.38 -3.56 7.72
N PHE A 119 23.03 -2.49 7.29
CA PHE A 119 23.31 -2.29 5.86
C PHE A 119 24.74 -1.84 5.60
N LYS A 120 25.20 -2.11 4.37
CA LYS A 120 26.45 -1.58 3.83
C LYS A 120 26.21 -0.87 2.51
N ILE A 121 27.18 -0.04 2.12
CA ILE A 121 27.17 0.62 0.80
C ILE A 121 27.04 -0.45 -0.30
N GLY A 122 26.14 -0.21 -1.25
CA GLY A 122 25.84 -1.14 -2.34
C GLY A 122 24.64 -2.07 -2.10
N ASP A 123 24.15 -2.18 -0.86
CA ASP A 123 22.96 -3.00 -0.57
C ASP A 123 21.71 -2.44 -1.27
N LYS A 124 20.87 -3.33 -1.80
CA LYS A 124 19.55 -3.02 -2.37
C LYS A 124 18.51 -2.98 -1.25
N VAL A 125 17.83 -1.85 -1.12
CA VAL A 125 17.00 -1.53 0.05
C VAL A 125 15.65 -0.97 -0.37
N GLY A 126 14.61 -1.37 0.35
CA GLY A 126 13.27 -0.80 0.27
C GLY A 126 12.94 0.05 1.49
N VAL A 127 12.22 1.14 1.31
CA VAL A 127 11.65 1.97 2.38
C VAL A 127 10.17 2.17 2.12
N GLY A 128 9.35 1.77 3.08
CA GLY A 128 7.89 1.90 3.02
C GLY A 128 7.37 3.21 3.61
N TYR A 129 6.19 3.13 4.23
CA TYR A 129 5.46 4.28 4.75
C TYR A 129 6.09 4.96 5.99
N MET A 130 6.81 4.19 6.81
CA MET A 130 7.36 4.64 8.08
C MET A 130 8.80 5.13 7.92
N ALA A 131 9.16 6.20 8.62
CA ALA A 131 10.52 6.72 8.73
C ALA A 131 10.98 6.90 10.18
N GLY A 132 10.11 6.66 11.16
CA GLY A 132 10.39 6.81 12.59
C GLY A 132 9.22 6.35 13.46
N ALA A 133 9.51 6.05 14.72
CA ALA A 133 8.58 5.72 15.80
C ALA A 133 9.31 5.93 17.14
N CYS A 134 8.62 5.90 18.28
CA CYS A 134 9.26 6.11 19.59
C CYS A 134 10.16 4.96 20.06
N ARG A 135 10.03 3.77 19.44
CA ARG A 135 10.81 2.55 19.71
C ARG A 135 10.71 1.99 21.14
N SER A 136 9.84 2.52 21.99
CA SER A 136 9.80 2.19 23.42
C SER A 136 8.41 1.87 23.97
N CYS A 137 7.33 2.24 23.28
CA CYS A 137 5.95 1.90 23.66
C CYS A 137 5.62 0.42 23.37
N ASP A 138 4.51 -0.07 23.93
CA ASP A 138 4.08 -1.47 23.81
C ASP A 138 3.96 -1.92 22.34
N ASN A 139 3.40 -1.08 21.47
CA ASN A 139 3.32 -1.38 20.03
C ASN A 139 4.71 -1.56 19.41
N CYS A 140 5.66 -0.67 19.73
CA CYS A 140 7.03 -0.81 19.21
C CYS A 140 7.74 -2.04 19.76
N ARG A 141 7.51 -2.40 21.03
CA ARG A 141 8.08 -3.62 21.64
C ARG A 141 7.48 -4.89 21.05
N ALA A 142 6.25 -4.81 20.54
CA ALA A 142 5.55 -5.90 19.88
C ALA A 142 5.81 -5.99 18.36
N ASP A 143 6.79 -5.25 17.82
CA ASP A 143 7.08 -5.16 16.38
C ASP A 143 5.90 -4.58 15.55
N ASP A 144 5.07 -3.72 16.15
CA ASP A 144 3.91 -3.03 15.57
C ASP A 144 4.14 -1.50 15.50
N GLU A 145 5.30 -1.06 14.99
CA GLU A 145 5.64 0.37 14.93
C GLU A 145 4.65 1.21 14.11
N ASN A 146 3.93 0.59 13.20
CA ASN A 146 2.84 1.17 12.42
C ASN A 146 1.68 1.69 13.28
N TYR A 147 1.51 1.17 14.49
CA TYR A 147 0.53 1.64 15.47
C TYR A 147 1.15 2.53 16.56
N CYS A 148 2.41 2.93 16.43
CA CYS A 148 3.05 3.84 17.37
C CYS A 148 2.32 5.20 17.40
N PRO A 149 1.98 5.76 18.58
CA PRO A 149 1.40 7.11 18.67
C PRO A 149 2.31 8.22 18.13
N GLU A 150 3.63 7.98 18.12
CA GLU A 150 4.65 8.91 17.62
C GLU A 150 5.19 8.48 16.24
N LEU A 151 4.35 7.84 15.42
CA LEU A 151 4.74 7.41 14.08
C LEU A 151 5.15 8.61 13.22
N VAL A 152 6.37 8.54 12.66
CA VAL A 152 6.86 9.49 11.66
C VAL A 152 6.71 8.86 10.28
N ARG A 153 5.98 9.54 9.40
CA ARG A 153 5.77 9.09 8.00
C ARG A 153 6.93 9.54 7.13
N VAL A 154 7.29 8.74 6.13
CA VAL A 154 8.39 9.04 5.19
C VAL A 154 8.19 10.34 4.41
N PHE A 155 6.96 10.82 4.28
CA PHE A 155 6.66 12.15 3.78
C PHE A 155 5.46 12.79 4.49
N ASN A 156 5.30 14.11 4.33
CA ASN A 156 4.21 14.89 4.92
C ASN A 156 4.14 14.78 6.47
N SER A 157 5.28 14.62 7.12
CA SER A 157 5.41 14.53 8.58
C SER A 157 6.64 15.32 9.04
N PHE A 158 6.89 15.27 10.34
CA PHE A 158 8.03 15.92 10.99
C PHE A 158 8.71 14.89 11.88
N TYR A 159 10.03 14.89 11.87
CA TYR A 159 10.83 14.21 12.88
C TYR A 159 10.71 14.93 14.23
N PRO A 160 11.09 14.27 15.35
CA PRO A 160 11.09 14.90 16.67
C PRO A 160 11.94 16.17 16.78
N ASP A 161 12.97 16.31 15.94
CA ASP A 161 13.82 17.51 15.86
C ASP A 161 13.18 18.66 15.04
N GLY A 162 11.92 18.51 14.62
CA GLY A 162 11.18 19.48 13.82
C GLY A 162 11.55 19.48 12.33
N SER A 163 12.53 18.68 11.90
CA SER A 163 12.85 18.56 10.48
C SER A 163 11.73 17.84 9.74
N LYS A 164 11.44 18.29 8.53
CA LYS A 164 10.34 17.77 7.71
C LYS A 164 10.75 16.51 6.96
N THR A 165 9.81 15.59 6.78
CA THR A 165 10.01 14.38 5.97
C THR A 165 9.64 14.62 4.50
N TYR A 166 10.46 14.06 3.60
CA TYR A 166 10.31 14.13 2.15
C TYR A 166 10.43 12.72 1.57
N GLY A 167 9.51 12.37 0.67
CA GLY A 167 9.39 11.04 0.10
C GLY A 167 10.37 10.75 -1.03
N GLY A 168 10.20 9.58 -1.65
CA GLY A 168 11.09 9.02 -2.66
C GLY A 168 11.00 9.61 -4.06
N PHE A 169 10.20 10.65 -4.31
CA PHE A 169 10.26 11.39 -5.58
C PHE A 169 11.44 12.37 -5.58
N ALA A 170 12.61 11.87 -5.19
CA ALA A 170 13.86 12.58 -4.99
C ALA A 170 15.04 11.68 -5.39
N ASP A 171 16.18 12.27 -5.78
CA ASP A 171 17.39 11.53 -6.16
C ASP A 171 17.97 10.70 -5.01
N THR A 172 17.86 11.21 -3.80
CA THR A 172 18.36 10.60 -2.58
C THR A 172 17.37 10.74 -1.42
N VAL A 173 17.41 9.79 -0.49
CA VAL A 173 16.66 9.85 0.78
C VAL A 173 17.55 9.37 1.94
N VAL A 174 17.32 9.89 3.14
CA VAL A 174 18.06 9.56 4.37
C VAL A 174 17.05 9.02 5.35
N VAL A 175 17.26 7.79 5.77
CA VAL A 175 16.35 7.04 6.64
C VAL A 175 17.14 6.34 7.71
N ASN A 176 16.53 6.17 8.88
CA ASN A 176 17.09 5.33 9.93
C ASN A 176 17.08 3.86 9.45
N GLU A 177 18.16 3.11 9.71
CA GLU A 177 18.31 1.74 9.21
C GLU A 177 17.19 0.80 9.66
N HIS A 178 16.57 1.07 10.82
CA HIS A 178 15.46 0.26 11.34
C HIS A 178 14.27 0.24 10.38
N PHE A 179 13.99 1.38 9.75
CA PHE A 179 12.82 1.59 8.88
C PHE A 179 13.06 1.24 7.41
N ALA A 180 14.14 0.51 7.15
CA ALA A 180 14.49 0.02 5.83
C ALA A 180 14.50 -1.52 5.80
N VAL A 181 14.11 -2.13 4.68
CA VAL A 181 14.09 -3.58 4.48
C VAL A 181 15.08 -4.01 3.40
N ARG A 182 15.66 -5.20 3.55
CA ARG A 182 16.49 -5.82 2.50
C ARG A 182 15.61 -6.30 1.37
N VAL A 183 16.05 -6.08 0.14
CA VAL A 183 15.35 -6.56 -1.05
C VAL A 183 16.02 -7.84 -1.58
N PRO A 184 15.32 -8.98 -1.64
CA PRO A 184 15.83 -10.22 -2.23
C PRO A 184 16.28 -10.01 -3.68
N GLU A 185 17.38 -10.65 -4.05
CA GLU A 185 17.93 -10.55 -5.40
C GLU A 185 17.02 -11.15 -6.49
N THR A 186 16.12 -12.05 -6.08
CA THR A 186 15.13 -12.69 -6.96
C THR A 186 14.04 -11.72 -7.41
N LEU A 187 13.86 -10.57 -6.73
CA LEU A 187 12.84 -9.60 -7.05
C LEU A 187 13.36 -8.50 -7.98
N PRO A 188 12.69 -8.24 -9.11
CA PRO A 188 13.03 -7.09 -9.96
C PRO A 188 12.74 -5.78 -9.23
N LEU A 189 13.76 -4.93 -9.07
CA LEU A 189 13.70 -3.72 -8.24
C LEU A 189 12.55 -2.77 -8.60
N TYR A 190 12.24 -2.62 -9.89
CA TYR A 190 11.14 -1.76 -10.37
C TYR A 190 9.74 -2.30 -10.00
N LYS A 191 9.63 -3.53 -9.48
CA LYS A 191 8.37 -4.10 -8.97
C LYS A 191 8.28 -4.11 -7.44
N VAL A 192 9.35 -3.76 -6.73
CA VAL A 192 9.43 -3.88 -5.26
C VAL A 192 8.66 -2.78 -4.56
N GLY A 193 8.67 -1.55 -5.10
CA GLY A 193 8.02 -0.38 -4.51
C GLY A 193 6.59 -0.66 -4.02
N PRO A 194 5.68 -1.15 -4.88
CA PRO A 194 4.30 -1.43 -4.48
C PRO A 194 4.14 -2.48 -3.38
N LEU A 195 5.11 -3.38 -3.19
CA LEU A 195 5.06 -4.35 -2.08
C LEU A 195 5.23 -3.66 -0.72
N LEU A 196 6.00 -2.57 -0.65
CA LEU A 196 6.31 -1.82 0.57
C LEU A 196 5.13 -1.02 1.16
N CYS A 197 4.03 -0.91 0.41
CA CYS A 197 2.78 -0.33 0.89
C CYS A 197 1.62 -1.29 0.64
N ALA A 198 1.33 -1.61 -0.61
CA ALA A 198 0.21 -2.46 -0.97
C ALA A 198 0.38 -3.91 -0.53
N GLY A 199 1.56 -4.47 -0.77
CA GLY A 199 1.89 -5.85 -0.43
C GLY A 199 1.78 -6.08 1.07
N ILE A 200 2.48 -5.27 1.87
CA ILE A 200 2.41 -5.37 3.33
C ILE A 200 1.00 -5.13 3.87
N THR A 201 0.24 -4.20 3.31
CA THR A 201 -1.14 -3.91 3.75
C THR A 201 -2.06 -5.12 3.61
N VAL A 202 -1.85 -5.98 2.60
CA VAL A 202 -2.63 -7.21 2.45
C VAL A 202 -2.00 -8.39 3.19
N TYR A 203 -0.67 -8.45 3.26
CA TYR A 203 0.08 -9.54 3.91
C TYR A 203 -0.10 -9.56 5.42
N THR A 204 -0.01 -8.41 6.09
CA THR A 204 -0.12 -8.30 7.55
C THR A 204 -1.42 -8.93 8.09
N PRO A 205 -2.62 -8.53 7.63
CA PRO A 205 -3.84 -9.15 8.12
C PRO A 205 -3.98 -10.62 7.69
N MET A 206 -3.42 -11.02 6.54
CA MET A 206 -3.37 -12.44 6.16
C MET A 206 -2.58 -13.27 7.17
N LYS A 207 -1.43 -12.76 7.61
CA LYS A 207 -0.61 -13.38 8.64
C LYS A 207 -1.31 -13.38 10.00
N GLN A 208 -1.76 -12.21 10.46
CA GLN A 208 -2.37 -12.01 11.78
C GLN A 208 -3.66 -12.83 11.98
N HIS A 209 -4.39 -13.10 10.91
CA HIS A 209 -5.65 -13.85 10.98
C HIS A 209 -5.57 -15.26 10.40
N GLY A 210 -4.37 -15.74 10.04
CA GLY A 210 -4.16 -17.10 9.54
C GLY A 210 -4.92 -17.39 8.25
N LEU A 211 -5.01 -16.40 7.35
CA LEU A 211 -5.81 -16.48 6.12
C LEU A 211 -5.14 -17.31 5.02
N ALA A 212 -3.85 -17.58 5.15
CA ALA A 212 -3.07 -18.35 4.18
C ALA A 212 -3.16 -19.88 4.37
N GLN A 213 -4.02 -20.37 5.29
CA GLN A 213 -4.17 -21.79 5.54
C GLN A 213 -5.09 -22.49 4.51
N PRO A 214 -4.78 -23.72 4.07
CA PRO A 214 -5.68 -24.51 3.25
C PRO A 214 -7.07 -24.65 3.88
N GLY A 215 -8.13 -24.58 3.05
CA GLY A 215 -9.51 -24.69 3.51
C GLY A 215 -10.13 -23.39 4.05
N LYS A 216 -9.38 -22.27 4.09
CA LYS A 216 -9.95 -20.93 4.34
C LYS A 216 -10.50 -20.35 3.04
N HIS A 217 -11.68 -19.72 3.11
CA HIS A 217 -12.20 -18.92 2.01
C HIS A 217 -11.90 -17.45 2.25
N LEU A 218 -11.27 -16.80 1.27
CA LEU A 218 -11.00 -15.37 1.26
C LEU A 218 -11.72 -14.74 0.08
N GLY A 219 -12.55 -13.74 0.34
CA GLY A 219 -13.00 -12.85 -0.73
C GLY A 219 -12.42 -11.45 -0.56
N VAL A 220 -12.41 -10.71 -1.65
CA VAL A 220 -11.80 -9.38 -1.74
C VAL A 220 -12.73 -8.40 -2.40
N VAL A 221 -12.87 -7.21 -1.83
CA VAL A 221 -13.61 -6.11 -2.45
C VAL A 221 -12.64 -5.06 -2.94
N GLY A 222 -12.90 -4.53 -4.13
CA GLY A 222 -12.05 -3.55 -4.81
C GLY A 222 -11.04 -4.22 -5.73
N LEU A 223 -10.91 -3.72 -6.95
CA LEU A 223 -9.98 -4.20 -7.99
C LEU A 223 -8.99 -3.09 -8.41
N GLY A 224 -8.51 -2.30 -7.45
CA GLY A 224 -7.50 -1.25 -7.66
C GLY A 224 -6.08 -1.70 -7.30
N GLY A 225 -5.22 -0.74 -6.96
CA GLY A 225 -3.84 -1.02 -6.56
C GLY A 225 -3.69 -1.97 -5.36
N LEU A 226 -4.61 -1.95 -4.38
CA LEU A 226 -4.66 -2.92 -3.26
C LEU A 226 -5.45 -4.18 -3.66
N GLY A 227 -6.54 -3.95 -4.37
CA GLY A 227 -7.50 -4.95 -4.81
C GLY A 227 -6.94 -6.03 -5.71
N HIS A 228 -6.09 -5.69 -6.69
CA HIS A 228 -5.52 -6.70 -7.61
C HIS A 228 -4.50 -7.61 -6.92
N LEU A 229 -3.73 -7.11 -5.93
CA LEU A 229 -2.86 -7.94 -5.09
C LEU A 229 -3.70 -8.83 -4.20
N ALA A 230 -4.69 -8.25 -3.52
CA ALA A 230 -5.66 -9.01 -2.76
C ALA A 230 -6.39 -10.03 -3.65
N VAL A 231 -6.66 -9.76 -4.93
CA VAL A 231 -7.28 -10.70 -5.90
C VAL A 231 -6.35 -11.77 -6.43
N LYS A 232 -5.04 -11.49 -6.53
CA LYS A 232 -4.03 -12.56 -6.57
C LYS A 232 -4.09 -13.43 -5.29
N PHE A 233 -4.70 -12.92 -4.21
CA PHE A 233 -4.99 -13.67 -2.99
C PHE A 233 -6.47 -14.10 -2.79
N GLY A 234 -7.47 -13.66 -3.56
CA GLY A 234 -8.89 -14.03 -3.39
C GLY A 234 -9.88 -13.09 -4.11
N LYS A 235 -10.92 -13.58 -4.78
CA LYS A 235 -11.99 -12.81 -5.50
C LYS A 235 -13.33 -13.01 -4.79
N ALA A 236 -14.42 -12.22 -4.83
CA ALA A 236 -14.83 -10.86 -5.21
C ALA A 236 -16.20 -10.63 -4.48
N PHE A 237 -16.67 -9.40 -4.22
CA PHE A 237 -17.79 -9.23 -3.26
C PHE A 237 -18.60 -7.91 -3.30
N GLY A 238 -19.82 -7.99 -2.72
CA GLY A 238 -20.76 -6.91 -2.41
C GLY A 238 -21.91 -7.30 -1.42
N PRO A 239 -22.48 -8.52 -1.45
CA PRO A 239 -23.52 -8.96 -0.50
C PRO A 239 -22.99 -9.40 0.88
N LEU A 240 -22.05 -8.65 1.41
CA LEU A 240 -20.88 -9.28 1.99
C LEU A 240 -20.96 -9.74 3.43
N VAL A 241 -21.43 -8.84 4.29
CA VAL A 241 -21.65 -9.14 5.71
C VAL A 241 -22.66 -10.27 5.81
N ALA A 242 -23.71 -10.27 4.97
CA ALA A 242 -24.70 -11.34 4.88
C ALA A 242 -24.11 -12.66 4.33
N LEU A 243 -23.16 -12.59 3.38
CA LEU A 243 -22.46 -13.75 2.82
C LEU A 243 -21.35 -14.30 3.74
N LEU A 244 -20.92 -13.57 4.77
CA LEU A 244 -20.05 -14.15 5.78
C LEU A 244 -20.80 -15.28 6.47
N LYS A 245 -20.20 -16.47 6.50
CA LYS A 245 -20.67 -17.54 7.39
C LYS A 245 -20.48 -17.10 8.86
N THR A 246 -21.05 -17.87 9.78
CA THR A 246 -20.87 -17.67 11.23
C THR A 246 -19.39 -17.51 11.58
N HIS A 247 -19.07 -16.54 12.43
CA HIS A 247 -17.73 -16.15 12.84
C HIS A 247 -16.81 -15.58 11.74
N GLY A 248 -17.37 -15.19 10.60
CA GLY A 248 -16.61 -14.53 9.55
C GLY A 248 -16.10 -13.15 9.96
N LYS A 249 -14.96 -12.73 9.38
CA LYS A 249 -14.35 -11.41 9.62
C LYS A 249 -14.31 -10.58 8.37
N ILE A 250 -14.61 -9.30 8.52
CA ILE A 250 -14.29 -8.25 7.55
C ILE A 250 -13.03 -7.54 8.02
N ILE A 251 -12.01 -7.52 7.17
CA ILE A 251 -10.77 -6.78 7.41
C ILE A 251 -10.78 -5.55 6.51
N VAL A 252 -10.83 -4.38 7.13
CA VAL A 252 -10.86 -3.08 6.44
C VAL A 252 -9.44 -2.54 6.33
N VAL A 253 -8.98 -2.36 5.10
CA VAL A 253 -7.65 -1.79 4.80
C VAL A 253 -7.74 -0.49 3.97
N GLY A 254 -8.88 -0.26 3.31
CA GLY A 254 -9.16 0.99 2.61
C GLY A 254 -9.83 2.00 3.55
N THR A 255 -9.42 3.27 3.47
CA THR A 255 -10.02 4.34 4.27
C THR A 255 -11.01 5.16 3.43
N SER A 256 -12.16 5.45 4.01
CA SER A 256 -13.18 6.34 3.45
C SER A 256 -13.45 7.47 4.44
N ILE A 257 -13.68 8.67 3.91
CA ILE A 257 -14.13 9.81 4.72
C ILE A 257 -15.61 9.70 5.12
N LYS A 258 -16.38 8.87 4.43
CA LYS A 258 -17.77 8.56 4.80
C LYS A 258 -17.78 7.40 5.78
N PRO A 259 -18.48 7.52 6.92
CA PRO A 259 -18.69 6.41 7.85
C PRO A 259 -19.31 5.20 7.16
N MET A 260 -18.99 4.02 7.66
CA MET A 260 -19.61 2.77 7.24
C MET A 260 -20.88 2.51 8.05
N GLU A 261 -21.97 2.19 7.37
CA GLU A 261 -23.21 1.73 8.02
C GLU A 261 -23.15 0.21 8.20
N ILE A 262 -23.50 -0.25 9.41
CA ILE A 262 -23.35 -1.66 9.82
C ILE A 262 -24.61 -2.10 10.56
N SER A 263 -25.17 -3.24 10.15
CA SER A 263 -26.27 -3.89 10.88
C SER A 263 -25.73 -4.59 12.12
N SER A 264 -26.16 -4.16 13.30
CA SER A 264 -25.84 -4.83 14.57
C SER A 264 -26.44 -6.24 14.63
N PHE A 265 -27.62 -6.44 14.04
CA PHE A 265 -28.28 -7.74 13.98
C PHE A 265 -27.44 -8.76 13.20
N ASP A 266 -26.87 -8.37 12.06
CA ASP A 266 -26.03 -9.27 11.23
C ASP A 266 -24.74 -9.65 11.94
N LEU A 267 -24.17 -8.74 12.73
CA LEU A 267 -22.99 -9.01 13.55
C LEU A 267 -23.29 -10.00 14.68
N VAL A 268 -24.35 -9.72 15.45
CA VAL A 268 -24.70 -10.50 16.64
C VAL A 268 -25.20 -11.89 16.25
N SER A 269 -26.14 -11.98 15.30
CA SER A 269 -26.75 -13.26 14.88
C SER A 269 -25.74 -14.23 14.27
N GLY A 270 -24.70 -13.72 13.61
CA GLY A 270 -23.64 -14.53 13.01
C GLY A 270 -22.34 -14.60 13.81
N GLY A 271 -22.25 -13.95 14.98
CA GLY A 271 -21.00 -13.82 15.74
C GLY A 271 -19.83 -13.27 14.91
N LYS A 272 -20.11 -12.35 13.97
CA LYS A 272 -19.17 -11.82 12.98
C LYS A 272 -18.31 -10.70 13.57
N SER A 273 -17.17 -10.41 12.95
CA SER A 273 -16.29 -9.31 13.38
C SER A 273 -15.91 -8.39 12.23
N ILE A 274 -15.67 -7.12 12.56
CA ILE A 274 -15.10 -6.13 11.66
C ILE A 274 -13.84 -5.60 12.34
N VAL A 275 -12.71 -5.69 11.64
CA VAL A 275 -11.40 -5.27 12.16
C VAL A 275 -10.70 -4.40 11.13
N GLY A 276 -9.89 -3.45 11.60
CA GLY A 276 -9.02 -2.66 10.75
C GLY A 276 -7.62 -3.24 10.70
N SER A 277 -6.90 -3.05 9.61
CA SER A 277 -5.47 -3.34 9.53
C SER A 277 -4.76 -2.22 8.76
N MET A 278 -3.61 -1.79 9.27
CA MET A 278 -2.80 -0.72 8.69
C MET A 278 -1.40 -1.25 8.44
N ILE A 279 -0.96 -1.29 7.17
CA ILE A 279 0.38 -1.76 6.75
C ILE A 279 0.90 -2.91 7.63
N GLY A 280 2.12 -2.84 8.15
CA GLY A 280 2.65 -3.72 9.19
C GLY A 280 3.92 -3.10 9.78
N GLY A 281 4.36 -3.61 10.93
CA GLY A 281 5.63 -3.21 11.52
C GLY A 281 6.83 -3.72 10.72
N MET A 282 8.03 -3.28 11.11
CA MET A 282 9.24 -3.50 10.30
C MET A 282 9.64 -4.97 10.17
N LYS A 283 9.35 -5.78 11.20
CA LYS A 283 9.57 -7.23 11.16
C LYS A 283 8.67 -7.90 10.12
N VAL A 284 7.37 -7.61 10.14
CA VAL A 284 6.42 -8.14 9.15
C VAL A 284 6.74 -7.64 7.74
N ALA A 285 7.26 -6.42 7.61
CA ALA A 285 7.71 -5.88 6.33
C ALA A 285 8.86 -6.71 5.73
N GLN A 286 9.84 -7.10 6.56
CA GLN A 286 10.98 -7.91 6.13
C GLN A 286 10.54 -9.34 5.77
N GLU A 287 9.70 -9.97 6.58
CA GLU A 287 9.16 -11.31 6.31
C GLU A 287 8.31 -11.33 5.02
N MET A 288 7.47 -10.30 4.79
CA MET A 288 6.69 -10.16 3.56
C MET A 288 7.61 -10.08 2.34
N MET A 289 8.71 -9.33 2.46
CA MET A 289 9.67 -9.17 1.37
C MET A 289 10.37 -10.50 1.06
N GLU A 290 10.77 -11.26 2.08
CA GLU A 290 11.34 -12.60 1.94
C GLU A 290 10.35 -13.56 1.29
N PHE A 291 9.11 -13.61 1.81
CA PHE A 291 8.02 -14.41 1.23
C PHE A 291 7.79 -14.06 -0.25
N ALA A 292 7.78 -12.77 -0.60
CA ALA A 292 7.62 -12.34 -1.98
C ALA A 292 8.78 -12.82 -2.87
N GLY A 293 10.01 -12.78 -2.35
CA GLY A 293 11.21 -13.26 -3.04
C GLY A 293 11.23 -14.77 -3.26
N GLU A 294 10.81 -15.55 -2.26
CA GLU A 294 10.74 -17.02 -2.33
C GLU A 294 9.64 -17.51 -3.28
N HIS A 295 8.49 -16.83 -3.27
CA HIS A 295 7.32 -17.24 -4.05
C HIS A 295 7.12 -16.44 -5.34
N SER A 296 8.09 -15.61 -5.73
CA SER A 296 8.03 -14.76 -6.92
C SER A 296 6.77 -13.87 -7.00
N VAL A 297 6.30 -13.40 -5.84
CA VAL A 297 5.12 -12.52 -5.76
C VAL A 297 5.52 -11.11 -6.18
N THR A 298 5.07 -10.71 -7.35
CA THR A 298 5.32 -9.36 -7.88
C THR A 298 4.03 -8.69 -8.39
N PRO A 299 3.91 -7.36 -8.24
CA PRO A 299 2.84 -6.58 -8.85
C PRO A 299 3.02 -6.48 -10.38
N GLU A 300 1.92 -6.23 -11.10
CA GLU A 300 2.01 -5.71 -12.47
C GLU A 300 2.16 -4.19 -12.41
N VAL A 301 3.19 -3.66 -13.09
CA VAL A 301 3.57 -2.26 -12.99
C VAL A 301 3.73 -1.62 -14.36
N GLU A 302 3.32 -0.36 -14.46
CA GLU A 302 3.65 0.56 -15.53
C GLU A 302 4.78 1.48 -15.04
N VAL A 303 5.98 1.32 -15.62
CA VAL A 303 7.11 2.19 -15.30
C VAL A 303 6.98 3.50 -16.07
N VAL A 304 7.03 4.62 -15.35
CA VAL A 304 6.91 5.98 -15.91
C VAL A 304 8.15 6.80 -15.59
N ARG A 305 8.47 7.79 -16.43
CA ARG A 305 9.55 8.75 -16.15
C ARG A 305 9.06 9.81 -15.17
N MET A 306 9.96 10.38 -14.38
CA MET A 306 9.61 11.47 -13.46
C MET A 306 8.94 12.67 -14.15
N GLN A 307 9.30 12.98 -15.40
CA GLN A 307 8.66 14.05 -16.17
C GLN A 307 7.19 13.78 -16.51
N ASP A 308 6.78 12.51 -16.54
CA ASP A 308 5.42 12.08 -16.84
C ASP A 308 4.60 11.82 -15.55
N VAL A 309 5.15 12.14 -14.36
CA VAL A 309 4.53 11.81 -13.06
C VAL A 309 3.18 12.49 -12.84
N ASN A 310 2.98 13.72 -13.33
CA ASN A 310 1.68 14.39 -13.25
C ASN A 310 0.62 13.66 -14.08
N LEU A 311 0.97 13.24 -15.29
CA LEU A 311 0.09 12.47 -16.15
C LEU A 311 -0.25 11.12 -15.50
N ALA A 312 0.74 10.45 -14.89
CA ALA A 312 0.51 9.22 -14.14
C ALA A 312 -0.43 9.42 -12.94
N MET A 313 -0.31 10.54 -12.21
CA MET A 313 -1.23 10.90 -11.11
C MET A 313 -2.66 11.16 -11.59
N GLU A 314 -2.83 11.85 -12.73
CA GLU A 314 -4.15 12.08 -13.35
C GLU A 314 -4.78 10.78 -13.84
N ARG A 315 -3.99 9.88 -14.44
CA ARG A 315 -4.43 8.55 -14.84
C ARG A 315 -4.82 7.70 -13.62
N LEU A 316 -4.01 7.73 -12.56
CA LEU A 316 -4.30 7.04 -11.30
C LEU A 316 -5.63 7.50 -10.68
N GLU A 317 -5.89 8.81 -10.67
CA GLU A 317 -7.15 9.36 -10.17
C GLU A 317 -8.37 8.84 -10.94
N LYS A 318 -8.21 8.63 -12.25
CA LYS A 318 -9.26 8.08 -13.13
C LYS A 318 -9.32 6.55 -13.10
N GLY A 319 -8.44 5.89 -12.36
CA GLY A 319 -8.31 4.42 -12.36
C GLY A 319 -7.72 3.84 -13.64
N ASP A 320 -7.10 4.66 -14.49
CA ASP A 320 -6.45 4.26 -15.75
C ASP A 320 -5.02 3.77 -15.48
N VAL A 321 -4.90 2.59 -14.89
CA VAL A 321 -3.61 1.94 -14.61
C VAL A 321 -3.77 0.43 -14.51
N ARG A 322 -2.80 -0.34 -15.01
CA ARG A 322 -2.77 -1.80 -14.91
C ARG A 322 -1.46 -2.30 -14.29
N TYR A 323 -1.35 -2.45 -12.98
CA TYR A 323 -2.28 -2.03 -11.91
C TYR A 323 -1.64 -1.02 -10.95
N ARG A 324 -0.35 -0.72 -11.13
CA ARG A 324 0.47 0.16 -10.31
C ARG A 324 1.40 0.97 -11.20
N PHE A 325 1.61 2.24 -10.86
CA PHE A 325 2.68 3.02 -11.46
C PHE A 325 3.95 2.92 -10.62
N VAL A 326 5.09 2.93 -11.30
CA VAL A 326 6.40 3.07 -10.66
C VAL A 326 7.21 4.12 -11.42
N VAL A 327 7.70 5.12 -10.71
CA VAL A 327 8.57 6.15 -11.28
C VAL A 327 9.99 5.61 -11.36
N ASP A 328 10.60 5.69 -12.54
CA ASP A 328 12.04 5.53 -12.73
C ASP A 328 12.74 6.83 -12.34
N VAL A 329 13.24 6.85 -11.10
CA VAL A 329 13.85 8.02 -10.48
C VAL A 329 15.30 8.16 -10.92
N ALA A 330 16.04 7.05 -11.02
CA ALA A 330 17.44 7.07 -11.43
C ALA A 330 17.62 7.72 -12.81
N ASN A 331 16.77 7.37 -13.78
CA ASN A 331 16.89 7.88 -15.15
C ASN A 331 16.34 9.30 -15.35
N ALA A 332 15.66 9.87 -14.34
CA ALA A 332 15.15 11.23 -14.40
C ALA A 332 16.25 12.32 -14.41
N PHE A 333 17.41 12.02 -13.84
CA PHE A 333 18.48 13.00 -13.61
C PHE A 333 19.72 12.80 -14.49
N HIS A 334 19.70 11.84 -15.41
CA HIS A 334 20.83 11.55 -16.31
C HIS A 334 20.89 12.43 -17.56
N HIS A 335 19.84 13.20 -17.88
CA HIS A 335 19.78 14.06 -19.07
C HIS A 335 20.43 15.44 -18.92
N SER A 336 21.07 15.75 -17.79
CA SER A 336 21.72 17.05 -17.54
C SER A 336 23.25 17.01 -17.56
N ARG A 337 23.87 15.94 -18.08
CA ARG A 337 25.34 15.85 -18.25
C ARG A 337 25.80 15.76 -19.73
N GLY A 338 24.99 16.26 -20.64
CA GLY A 338 25.30 16.26 -22.08
C GLY A 338 24.93 17.58 -22.75
N VAL A 339 25.62 18.65 -22.37
CA VAL A 339 26.03 19.79 -23.22
C VAL A 339 27.34 20.31 -22.64
#